data_AF-A0A254REF1-F1
#
_entry.id   AF-A0A254REF1-F1
#
_cell.length_a   1.000
_cell.length_b   1.000
_cell.length_c   1.000
_cell.angle_alpha   90.00
_cell.angle_beta   90.00
_cell.angle_gamma   90.00
#
_symmetry.space_group_name_H-M   'P 1'
#
loop_
_entity.id
_entity.type
_entity.pdbx_description
1 polymer ?
#
loop_
_entity_poly.entity_id
_entity_poly.type
_entity_poly.pdbx_seq_one_letter_code
_entity_poly.pdbx_strand_id
1 'polypeptide(L)'
;MKHIALKITAFIFGIALWLYVVSLNTFKVDIDVPVRLVRLPEMLAIASKPPRTMNVTLEGEPFDLMRLRSKIKSGDTTIAAIIVDLQDAELGATRRVVNEKNFSAPGFPNVKFIEPDDQRLFIDLDLDTKIEKSVPVHAMVSFDAATGYIMTDAPKLEPDYVTIAGARNVITRIFEIPTDTLAFDTLTRDAKFSVPLDFSQFPSHVAPADSFTTVSVSIQKVAKKSFNDIPVQLIGMFDKKTFVLKPNKVSVEITGGDRTLDSISKEHLELFVEYNRFQIEDVDSLAPTVKLSLPANVNRDMSIKAIQLSPDKVSLQEIKEAAPAVADSLDEETEGTLE
;
A
#
# COMPACT_ATOMS: atom_id res chain seq x y z
N MET A 1 -56.59 29.66 50.29
CA MET A 1 -55.14 29.58 49.98
C MET A 1 -54.57 30.97 49.65
N LYS A 2 -54.68 31.94 50.57
CA LYS A 2 -54.03 33.25 50.42
C LYS A 2 -52.60 33.14 50.98
N HIS A 3 -51.65 33.83 50.34
CA HIS A 3 -50.20 33.85 50.63
C HIS A 3 -49.33 32.72 50.05
N ILE A 4 -49.82 31.89 49.12
CA ILE A 4 -48.96 30.91 48.43
C ILE A 4 -47.81 31.60 47.67
N ALA A 5 -48.11 32.75 47.03
CA ALA A 5 -47.13 33.55 46.32
C ALA A 5 -46.02 34.06 47.25
N LEU A 6 -46.36 34.55 48.44
CA LEU A 6 -45.38 35.05 49.41
C LEU A 6 -44.46 33.91 49.92
N LYS A 7 -45.03 32.72 50.13
CA LYS A 7 -44.26 31.52 50.54
C LYS A 7 -43.32 31.06 49.44
N ILE A 8 -43.76 31.09 48.18
CA ILE A 8 -42.92 30.75 47.02
C ILE A 8 -41.78 31.77 46.87
N THR A 9 -42.07 33.07 46.97
CA THR A 9 -41.04 34.12 46.89
C THR A 9 -40.02 33.99 48.02
N ALA A 10 -40.46 33.78 49.27
CA ALA A 10 -39.56 33.57 50.40
C ALA A 10 -38.70 32.31 50.24
N PHE A 11 -39.27 31.24 49.68
CA PHE A 11 -38.53 30.01 49.38
C PHE A 11 -37.47 30.20 48.29
N ILE A 12 -37.81 30.92 47.21
CA ILE A 12 -36.85 31.28 46.14
C ILE A 12 -35.71 32.14 46.70
N PHE A 13 -36.02 33.16 47.52
CA PHE A 13 -35.00 33.97 48.18
C PHE A 13 -34.13 33.15 49.15
N GLY A 14 -34.73 32.22 49.90
CA GLY A 14 -34.00 31.30 50.75
C GLY A 14 -33.01 30.44 49.97
N ILE A 15 -33.44 29.88 48.82
CA ILE A 15 -32.56 29.12 47.92
C ILE A 15 -31.47 30.02 47.34
N ALA A 16 -31.80 31.22 46.88
CA ALA A 16 -30.84 32.15 46.29
C ALA A 16 -29.75 32.56 47.30
N LEU A 17 -30.14 32.84 48.55
CA LEU A 17 -29.20 33.21 49.61
C LEU A 17 -28.35 32.01 50.04
N TRP A 18 -28.95 30.83 50.14
CA TRP A 18 -28.20 29.60 50.40
C TRP A 18 -27.18 29.31 49.29
N LEU A 19 -27.57 29.44 48.01
CA LEU A 19 -26.66 29.31 46.86
C LEU A 19 -25.56 30.37 46.89
N TYR A 20 -25.87 31.60 47.28
CA TYR A 20 -24.87 32.66 47.43
C TYR A 20 -23.82 32.30 48.48
N VAL A 21 -24.22 31.84 49.66
CA VAL A 21 -23.30 31.43 50.73
C VAL A 21 -22.45 30.23 50.30
N VAL A 22 -23.04 29.23 49.65
CA VAL A 22 -22.31 28.05 49.14
C VAL A 22 -21.32 28.44 48.04
N SER A 23 -21.65 29.45 47.21
CA SER A 23 -20.77 29.93 46.15
C SER A 23 -19.52 30.67 46.66
N LEU A 24 -19.52 31.13 47.92
CA LEU A 24 -18.37 31.79 48.54
C LEU A 24 -17.32 30.81 49.05
N ASN A 25 -17.64 29.52 49.14
CA ASN A 25 -16.70 28.50 49.57
C ASN A 25 -15.95 27.92 48.35
N THR A 26 -14.66 27.67 48.52
CA THR A 26 -13.88 26.88 47.58
C THR A 26 -14.14 25.39 47.82
N PHE A 27 -14.25 24.63 46.74
CA PHE A 27 -14.40 23.18 46.79
C PHE A 27 -13.22 22.51 46.10
N LYS A 28 -12.85 21.33 46.59
CA LYS A 28 -11.83 20.48 45.98
C LYS A 28 -12.51 19.39 45.16
N VAL A 29 -12.11 19.25 43.90
CA VAL A 29 -12.67 18.26 42.97
C VAL A 29 -11.56 17.65 42.13
N ASP A 30 -11.58 16.32 42.00
CA ASP A 30 -10.66 15.62 41.11
C ASP A 30 -11.16 15.66 39.66
N ILE A 31 -10.29 16.14 38.77
CA ILE A 31 -10.57 16.32 37.35
C ILE A 31 -9.41 15.74 36.54
N ASP A 32 -9.73 14.96 35.50
CA ASP A 32 -8.74 14.50 34.54
C ASP A 32 -8.38 15.64 33.58
N VAL A 33 -7.16 16.14 33.68
CA VAL A 33 -6.66 17.27 32.89
C VAL A 33 -5.65 16.76 31.86
N PRO A 34 -5.68 17.25 30.60
CA PRO A 34 -4.71 16.85 29.58
C PRO A 34 -3.28 17.29 29.95
N VAL A 35 -2.30 16.44 29.66
CA VAL A 35 -0.88 16.72 29.84
C VAL A 35 -0.30 17.26 28.53
N ARG A 36 0.45 18.36 28.59
CA ARG A 36 1.14 18.98 27.46
C ARG A 36 2.62 19.10 27.75
N LEU A 37 3.42 18.45 26.91
CA LEU A 37 4.87 18.54 26.95
C LEU A 37 5.29 19.68 26.01
N VAL A 38 6.08 20.63 26.51
CA VAL A 38 6.50 21.83 25.75
C VAL A 38 8.02 21.96 25.73
N ARG A 39 8.54 22.66 24.71
CA ARG A 39 9.97 22.99 24.55
C ARG A 39 10.90 21.77 24.62
N LEU A 40 10.53 20.67 23.98
CA LEU A 40 11.44 19.54 23.78
C LEU A 40 12.60 19.97 22.85
N PRO A 41 13.88 19.74 23.21
CA PRO A 41 15.02 20.03 22.34
C PRO A 41 14.91 19.28 21.00
N GLU A 42 15.31 19.94 19.90
CA GLU A 42 15.14 19.38 18.54
C GLU A 42 15.90 18.06 18.32
N MET A 43 17.00 17.84 19.05
CA MET A 43 17.81 16.63 18.96
C MET A 43 17.24 15.45 19.78
N LEU A 44 16.16 15.65 20.53
CA LEU A 44 15.55 14.64 21.38
C LEU A 44 14.14 14.29 20.90
N ALA A 45 13.76 13.04 21.12
CA ALA A 45 12.43 12.53 20.89
C ALA A 45 12.00 11.66 22.07
N ILE A 46 10.71 11.67 22.36
CA ILE A 46 10.13 10.87 23.44
C ILE A 46 10.06 9.43 22.95
N ALA A 47 10.68 8.51 23.68
CA ALA A 47 10.64 7.07 23.42
C ALA A 47 9.54 6.36 24.22
N SER A 48 9.15 6.89 25.37
CA SER A 48 8.09 6.32 26.20
C SER A 48 6.68 6.75 25.75
N LYS A 49 5.65 6.12 26.33
CA LYS A 49 4.25 6.51 26.13
C LYS A 49 3.81 7.39 27.32
N PRO A 50 3.92 8.73 27.23
CA PRO A 50 3.48 9.60 28.31
C PRO A 50 1.96 9.51 28.52
N PRO A 51 1.47 9.73 29.75
CA PRO A 51 0.04 9.80 30.02
C PRO A 51 -0.58 10.98 29.26
N ARG A 52 -1.71 10.74 28.59
CA ARG A 52 -2.44 11.81 27.87
C ARG A 52 -3.20 12.74 28.81
N THR A 53 -3.66 12.19 29.94
CA THR A 53 -4.38 12.89 30.99
C THR A 53 -3.81 12.52 32.35
N MET A 54 -3.92 13.44 33.30
CA MET A 54 -3.55 13.23 34.68
C MET A 54 -4.72 13.62 35.57
N ASN A 55 -5.05 12.75 36.53
CA ASN A 55 -6.03 13.07 37.54
C ASN A 55 -5.42 14.05 38.54
N VAL A 56 -6.01 15.24 38.66
CA VAL A 56 -5.52 16.31 39.53
C VAL A 56 -6.64 16.88 40.38
N THR A 57 -6.33 17.20 41.63
CA THR A 57 -7.28 17.86 42.54
C THR A 57 -7.23 19.36 42.32
N LEU A 58 -8.35 19.93 41.88
CA LEU A 58 -8.49 21.37 41.65
C LEU A 58 -9.34 22.00 42.74
N GLU A 59 -8.91 23.16 43.23
CA GLU A 59 -9.64 23.99 44.19
C GLU A 59 -10.13 25.27 43.51
N GLY A 60 -11.40 25.60 43.69
CA GLY A 60 -11.98 26.83 43.14
C GLY A 60 -13.48 26.96 43.42
N GLU A 61 -14.11 27.97 42.80
CA GLU A 61 -15.55 28.19 42.92
C GLU A 61 -16.35 27.05 42.24
N PRO A 62 -17.48 26.59 42.82
CA PRO A 62 -18.25 25.47 42.29
C PRO A 62 -18.68 25.63 40.83
N PHE A 63 -19.10 26.83 40.43
CA PHE A 63 -19.54 27.11 39.06
C PHE A 63 -18.39 27.07 38.06
N ASP A 64 -17.20 27.54 38.47
CA ASP A 64 -16.01 27.52 37.64
C ASP A 64 -15.48 26.11 37.45
N LEU A 65 -15.40 25.31 38.52
CA LEU A 65 -15.05 23.89 38.45
C LEU A 65 -16.03 23.09 37.57
N MET A 66 -17.33 23.37 37.70
CA MET A 66 -18.36 22.71 36.89
C MET A 66 -18.23 23.07 35.41
N ARG A 67 -18.03 24.35 35.07
CA ARG A 67 -17.82 24.82 33.70
C ARG A 67 -16.53 24.24 33.11
N LEU A 68 -15.46 24.24 33.89
CA LEU A 68 -14.17 23.67 33.50
C LEU A 68 -14.32 22.19 33.17
N ARG A 69 -14.88 21.40 34.09
CA ARG A 69 -15.11 19.96 33.89
C ARG A 69 -15.97 19.67 32.68
N SER A 70 -17.04 20.44 32.48
CA SER A 70 -17.94 20.27 31.33
C SER A 70 -17.23 20.55 30.01
N LYS A 71 -16.40 21.60 29.95
CA LYS A 71 -15.67 21.95 28.74
C LYS A 71 -14.51 21.01 28.42
N ILE A 72 -13.81 20.50 29.44
CA ILE A 72 -12.81 19.44 29.27
C ILE A 72 -13.47 18.18 28.71
N LYS A 73 -14.64 17.78 29.25
CA LYS A 73 -15.40 16.63 28.73
C LYS A 73 -15.90 16.81 27.30
N SER A 74 -16.18 18.04 26.87
CA SER A 74 -16.52 18.33 25.46
C SER A 74 -15.32 18.31 24.52
N GLY A 75 -14.12 18.00 25.01
CA GLY A 75 -12.91 17.82 24.19
C GLY A 75 -12.06 19.07 24.00
N ASP A 76 -12.39 20.19 24.65
CA ASP A 76 -11.59 21.40 24.54
C ASP A 76 -10.40 21.35 25.53
N THR A 77 -9.28 20.83 25.04
CA THR A 77 -8.04 20.68 25.81
C THR A 77 -7.29 21.99 26.02
N THR A 78 -7.69 23.09 25.37
CA THR A 78 -6.97 24.39 25.45
C THR A 78 -7.29 25.17 26.72
N ILE A 79 -8.35 24.78 27.40
CA ILE A 79 -8.89 25.51 28.54
C ILE A 79 -8.09 25.30 29.81
N ALA A 80 -7.65 24.05 30.05
CA ALA A 80 -6.78 23.71 31.15
C ALA A 80 -5.87 22.56 30.76
N ALA A 81 -4.60 22.65 31.14
CA ALA A 81 -3.61 21.61 30.90
C ALA A 81 -2.54 21.61 31.99
N ILE A 82 -1.94 20.44 32.21
CA ILE A 82 -0.67 20.31 32.93
C ILE A 82 0.46 20.50 31.93
N ILE A 83 1.17 21.62 32.03
CA ILE A 83 2.30 22.00 31.18
C ILE A 83 3.59 21.50 31.83
N VAL A 84 4.26 20.56 31.17
CA VAL A 84 5.58 20.08 31.56
C VAL A 84 6.60 20.62 30.57
N ASP A 85 7.50 21.45 31.08
CA ASP A 85 8.62 21.98 30.33
C ASP A 85 9.74 20.95 30.23
N LEU A 86 10.25 20.74 29.02
CA LEU A 86 11.33 19.79 28.73
C LEU A 86 12.58 20.48 28.18
N GLN A 87 12.70 21.81 28.29
CA GLN A 87 13.85 22.55 27.77
C GLN A 87 15.20 22.08 28.37
N ASP A 88 15.21 21.68 29.63
CA ASP A 88 16.35 21.16 30.39
C ASP A 88 16.44 19.63 30.36
N ALA A 89 15.67 18.96 29.49
CA ALA A 89 15.64 17.51 29.48
C ALA A 89 16.86 16.91 28.78
N GLU A 90 17.46 15.93 29.45
CA GLU A 90 18.62 15.19 28.97
C GLU A 90 18.20 13.83 28.40
N LEU A 91 19.15 13.17 27.75
CA LEU A 91 18.97 11.85 27.16
C LEU A 91 18.81 10.79 28.26
N GLY A 92 17.83 9.88 28.09
CA GLY A 92 17.52 8.79 28.99
C GLY A 92 16.24 9.00 29.81
N ALA A 93 16.09 8.17 30.85
CA ALA A 93 14.94 8.21 31.73
C ALA A 93 14.98 9.44 32.64
N THR A 94 13.93 10.26 32.59
CA THR A 94 13.75 11.43 33.43
C THR A 94 12.38 11.44 34.11
N ARG A 95 12.35 11.91 35.35
CA ARG A 95 11.13 12.05 36.13
C ARG A 95 10.83 13.52 36.34
N ARG A 96 9.67 13.97 35.86
CA ARG A 96 9.19 15.35 36.01
C ARG A 96 8.10 15.41 37.07
N VAL A 97 8.38 16.10 38.17
CA VAL A 97 7.39 16.33 39.24
C VAL A 97 6.40 17.40 38.78
N VAL A 98 5.11 17.15 38.98
CA VAL A 98 4.01 18.06 38.65
C VAL A 98 3.59 18.81 39.92
N ASN A 99 3.62 20.14 39.86
CA ASN A 99 3.26 21.04 40.95
C ASN A 99 2.25 22.11 40.49
N GLU A 100 1.80 22.98 41.41
CA GLU A 100 0.84 24.08 41.11
C GLU A 100 1.23 24.90 39.88
N LYS A 101 2.54 25.15 39.66
CA LYS A 101 3.03 25.98 38.53
C LYS A 101 2.89 25.30 37.18
N ASN A 102 2.75 23.98 37.15
CA ASN A 102 2.52 23.24 35.92
C ASN A 102 1.07 23.35 35.46
N PHE A 103 0.12 23.69 36.34
CA PHE A 103 -1.28 23.86 35.96
C PHE A 103 -1.52 25.22 35.32
N SER A 104 -2.10 25.22 34.12
CA SER A 104 -2.46 26.44 33.40
C SER A 104 -3.91 26.38 32.96
N ALA A 105 -4.73 27.30 33.48
CA ALA A 105 -6.12 27.49 33.08
C ALA A 105 -6.44 28.99 32.84
N PRO A 106 -6.08 29.55 31.67
CA PRO A 106 -6.16 31.00 31.41
C PRO A 106 -7.57 31.59 31.56
N GLY A 107 -8.61 30.80 31.29
CA GLY A 107 -10.02 31.22 31.43
C GLY A 107 -10.61 31.05 32.83
N PHE A 108 -9.83 30.55 33.79
CA PHE A 108 -10.29 30.18 35.13
C PHE A 108 -9.27 30.61 36.20
N PRO A 109 -9.08 31.93 36.43
CA PRO A 109 -8.02 32.46 37.30
C PRO A 109 -8.18 32.07 38.78
N ASN A 110 -9.40 31.72 39.21
CA ASN A 110 -9.71 31.33 40.59
C ASN A 110 -9.58 29.81 40.81
N VAL A 111 -9.21 29.04 39.79
CA VAL A 111 -9.01 27.58 39.90
C VAL A 111 -7.53 27.30 40.06
N LYS A 112 -7.17 26.58 41.13
CA LYS A 112 -5.79 26.21 41.46
C LYS A 112 -5.63 24.71 41.54
N PHE A 113 -4.46 24.22 41.16
CA PHE A 113 -4.08 22.84 41.40
C PHE A 113 -3.54 22.70 42.82
N ILE A 114 -4.11 21.75 43.57
CA ILE A 114 -3.67 21.42 44.92
C ILE A 114 -2.94 20.08 44.86
N GLU A 115 -1.69 20.08 45.30
CA GLU A 115 -0.89 18.86 45.42
C GLU A 115 -1.48 17.96 46.53
N PRO A 116 -1.61 16.65 46.30
CA PRO A 116 -2.01 15.71 47.34
C PRO A 116 -0.97 15.68 48.48
N ASP A 117 -1.44 15.73 49.73
CA ASP A 117 -0.57 15.73 50.91
C ASP A 117 0.19 14.40 51.10
N ASP A 118 -0.31 13.32 50.51
CA ASP A 118 0.23 11.96 50.66
C ASP A 118 1.15 11.52 49.51
N GLN A 119 0.98 12.09 48.31
CA GLN A 119 1.67 11.64 47.09
C GLN A 119 1.99 12.78 46.14
N ARG A 120 3.26 12.88 45.75
CA ARG A 120 3.69 13.79 44.67
C ARG A 120 3.30 13.20 43.32
N LEU A 121 2.65 14.00 42.48
CA LEU A 121 2.39 13.63 41.09
C LEU A 121 3.68 13.77 40.27
N PHE A 122 3.96 12.78 39.44
CA PHE A 122 5.12 12.80 38.55
C PHE A 122 4.82 12.13 37.21
N ILE A 123 5.61 12.48 36.20
CA ILE A 123 5.57 11.89 34.87
C ILE A 123 6.94 11.30 34.58
N ASP A 124 6.96 10.00 34.31
CA ASP A 124 8.16 9.29 33.85
C ASP A 124 8.23 9.39 32.32
N LEU A 125 9.33 9.95 31.84
CA LEU A 125 9.63 10.13 30.42
C LEU A 125 10.93 9.41 30.10
N ASP A 126 10.97 8.78 28.93
CA ASP A 126 12.23 8.27 28.37
C ASP A 126 12.51 9.06 27.10
N LEU A 127 13.67 9.71 27.05
CA LEU A 127 14.09 10.55 25.93
C LEU A 127 15.27 9.90 25.22
N ASP A 128 15.21 9.83 23.90
CA ASP A 128 16.30 9.31 23.08
C ASP A 128 16.66 10.34 22.00
N THR A 129 17.79 10.11 21.32
CA THR A 129 18.18 10.91 20.16
C THR A 129 17.09 10.84 19.10
N LYS A 130 16.66 12.00 18.61
CA LYS A 130 15.81 12.11 17.43
C LYS A 130 16.64 11.76 16.20
N ILE A 131 16.17 10.81 15.42
CA ILE A 131 16.74 10.45 14.12
C ILE A 131 15.65 10.38 13.05
N GLU A 132 16.08 10.43 11.79
CA GLU A 132 15.23 10.21 10.63
C GLU A 132 15.59 8.89 9.97
N LYS A 133 14.59 8.17 9.48
CA LYS A 133 14.75 6.89 8.79
C LYS A 133 13.80 6.82 7.61
N SER A 134 14.31 6.42 6.46
CA SER A 134 13.48 6.06 5.29
C SER A 134 13.08 4.59 5.41
N VAL A 135 11.78 4.30 5.30
CA VAL A 135 11.20 2.99 5.52
C VAL A 135 10.32 2.62 4.31
N PRO A 136 10.43 1.39 3.76
CA PRO A 136 9.60 0.97 2.64
C PRO A 136 8.11 0.87 3.02
N VAL A 137 7.25 1.15 2.05
CA VAL A 137 5.80 1.00 2.17
C VAL A 137 5.39 -0.41 1.79
N HIS A 138 4.60 -1.06 2.64
CA HIS A 138 4.03 -2.38 2.39
C HIS A 138 2.56 -2.26 1.96
N ALA A 139 2.26 -2.53 0.69
CA ALA A 139 0.91 -2.45 0.17
C ALA A 139 0.03 -3.58 0.72
N MET A 140 -0.99 -3.21 1.50
CA MET A 140 -2.07 -4.11 1.96
C MET A 140 -3.35 -3.94 1.13
N VAL A 141 -3.21 -3.46 -0.11
CA VAL A 141 -4.33 -3.20 -1.02
C VAL A 141 -4.47 -4.29 -2.08
N SER A 142 -5.71 -4.66 -2.41
CA SER A 142 -6.04 -5.62 -3.47
C SER A 142 -6.74 -4.93 -4.64
N PHE A 143 -6.44 -5.40 -5.86
CA PHE A 143 -6.98 -4.85 -7.09
C PHE A 143 -7.44 -5.96 -8.02
N ASP A 144 -8.71 -5.94 -8.40
CA ASP A 144 -9.31 -6.92 -9.31
C ASP A 144 -9.83 -6.25 -10.58
N ALA A 145 -9.38 -6.77 -11.73
CA ALA A 145 -9.86 -6.33 -13.03
C ALA A 145 -11.28 -6.86 -13.30
N ALA A 146 -12.11 -6.08 -13.98
CA ALA A 146 -13.43 -6.54 -14.42
C ALA A 146 -13.33 -7.68 -15.45
N THR A 147 -14.40 -8.45 -15.58
CA THR A 147 -14.51 -9.48 -16.65
C THR A 147 -14.22 -8.88 -18.02
N GLY A 148 -13.30 -9.50 -18.76
CA GLY A 148 -12.85 -9.00 -20.07
C GLY A 148 -11.72 -7.97 -20.00
N TYR A 149 -11.17 -7.71 -18.81
CA TYR A 149 -10.00 -6.88 -18.59
C TYR A 149 -8.90 -7.70 -17.88
N ILE A 150 -7.66 -7.20 -17.97
CA ILE A 150 -6.48 -7.81 -17.34
C ILE A 150 -5.57 -6.71 -16.78
N MET A 151 -4.93 -7.00 -15.67
CA MET A 151 -3.87 -6.15 -15.13
C MET A 151 -2.57 -6.49 -15.82
N THR A 152 -1.88 -5.49 -16.37
CA THR A 152 -0.67 -5.72 -17.16
C THR A 152 0.62 -5.59 -16.38
N ASP A 153 0.57 -4.92 -15.23
CA ASP A 153 1.74 -4.64 -14.40
C ASP A 153 1.40 -4.75 -12.91
N ALA A 154 2.41 -5.00 -12.08
CA ALA A 154 2.24 -4.94 -10.64
C ALA A 154 1.88 -3.50 -10.23
N PRO A 155 1.00 -3.32 -9.22
CA PRO A 155 0.68 -2.00 -8.69
C PRO A 155 1.95 -1.25 -8.26
N LYS A 156 2.06 0.02 -8.65
CA LYS A 156 3.22 0.87 -8.33
C LYS A 156 2.87 1.86 -7.23
N LEU A 157 3.70 1.91 -6.20
CA LEU A 157 3.58 2.82 -5.06
C LEU A 157 4.44 4.06 -5.29
N GLU A 158 3.85 5.24 -5.12
CA GLU A 158 4.55 6.52 -5.19
C GLU A 158 4.07 7.46 -4.07
N PRO A 159 4.88 7.73 -3.02
CA PRO A 159 6.21 7.15 -2.79
C PRO A 159 6.15 5.69 -2.32
N ASP A 160 7.17 4.91 -2.66
CA ASP A 160 7.42 3.54 -2.19
C ASP A 160 8.24 3.48 -0.89
N TYR A 161 8.81 4.62 -0.48
CA TYR A 161 9.48 4.82 0.81
C TYR A 161 8.96 6.08 1.50
N VAL A 162 8.80 6.01 2.82
CA VAL A 162 8.35 7.13 3.64
C VAL A 162 9.40 7.46 4.67
N THR A 163 9.68 8.75 4.83
CA THR A 163 10.60 9.22 5.88
C THR A 163 9.84 9.39 7.18
N ILE A 164 10.34 8.76 8.25
CA ILE A 164 9.81 8.89 9.61
C ILE A 164 10.87 9.51 10.52
N ALA A 165 10.42 10.35 11.44
CA ALA A 165 11.25 10.96 12.47
C ALA A 165 10.76 10.54 13.87
N GLY A 166 11.70 10.26 14.77
CA GLY A 166 11.37 9.87 16.14
C GLY A 166 12.57 9.41 16.95
N ALA A 167 12.29 8.86 18.13
CA ALA A 167 13.31 8.30 19.02
C ALA A 167 14.04 7.14 18.35
N ARG A 168 15.38 7.12 18.45
CA ARG A 168 16.23 6.10 17.80
C ARG A 168 15.76 4.69 18.13
N ASN A 169 15.62 4.37 19.40
CA ASN A 169 15.20 3.04 19.86
C ASN A 169 13.81 2.59 19.35
N VAL A 170 12.92 3.52 19.01
CA VAL A 170 11.59 3.28 18.43
C VAL A 170 11.72 3.06 16.93
N ILE A 171 12.25 4.03 16.19
CA ILE A 171 12.22 3.99 14.72
C ILE A 171 13.17 2.95 14.13
N THR A 172 14.23 2.56 14.85
CA THR A 172 15.11 1.46 14.39
C THR A 172 14.35 0.14 14.26
N ARG A 173 13.27 -0.06 15.02
CA ARG A 173 12.46 -1.29 15.04
C ARG A 173 11.35 -1.30 13.98
N ILE A 174 11.14 -0.19 13.28
CA ILE A 174 10.14 -0.06 12.21
C ILE A 174 10.82 -0.43 10.88
N PHE A 175 10.43 -1.57 10.30
CA PHE A 175 11.04 -2.10 9.07
C PHE A 175 10.23 -1.81 7.82
N GLU A 176 8.92 -1.67 7.96
CA GLU A 176 7.98 -1.37 6.90
C GLU A 176 6.80 -0.58 7.47
N ILE A 177 6.14 0.19 6.61
CA ILE A 177 4.90 0.92 6.95
C ILE A 177 3.78 0.34 6.09
N PRO A 178 2.79 -0.35 6.69
CA PRO A 178 1.66 -0.87 5.94
C PRO A 178 0.79 0.28 5.42
N THR A 179 0.18 0.08 4.26
CA THR A 179 -0.97 0.89 3.84
C THR A 179 -2.23 0.43 4.57
N ASP A 180 -3.28 1.25 4.55
CA ASP A 180 -4.62 0.78 4.90
C ASP A 180 -5.03 -0.42 4.03
N THR A 181 -5.88 -1.28 4.60
CA THR A 181 -6.43 -2.45 3.91
C THR A 181 -7.64 -2.02 3.08
N LEU A 182 -7.43 -1.82 1.78
CA LEU A 182 -8.48 -1.44 0.82
C LEU A 182 -8.55 -2.45 -0.33
N ALA A 183 -9.76 -2.70 -0.81
CA ALA A 183 -10.02 -3.55 -1.99
C ALA A 183 -10.70 -2.74 -3.08
N PHE A 184 -10.20 -2.85 -4.31
CA PHE A 184 -10.73 -2.19 -5.49
C PHE A 184 -11.03 -3.21 -6.58
N ASP A 185 -12.32 -3.43 -6.83
CA ASP A 185 -12.77 -4.45 -7.75
C ASP A 185 -13.31 -3.84 -9.05
N THR A 186 -13.50 -4.68 -10.06
CA THR A 186 -14.16 -4.32 -11.33
C THR A 186 -13.47 -3.20 -12.11
N LEU A 187 -12.13 -3.14 -12.02
CA LEU A 187 -11.36 -2.13 -12.74
C LEU A 187 -11.39 -2.37 -14.26
N THR A 188 -11.69 -1.31 -15.01
CA THR A 188 -11.86 -1.35 -16.48
C THR A 188 -10.87 -0.44 -17.21
N ARG A 189 -10.04 0.30 -16.48
CA ARG A 189 -9.07 1.26 -17.01
C ARG A 189 -7.96 1.50 -16.00
N ASP A 190 -6.86 2.07 -16.49
CA ASP A 190 -5.78 2.58 -15.65
C ASP A 190 -6.35 3.52 -14.59
N ALA A 191 -5.90 3.35 -13.35
CA ALA A 191 -6.40 4.10 -12.21
C ALA A 191 -5.27 4.43 -11.23
N LYS A 192 -5.49 5.51 -10.47
CA LYS A 192 -4.62 5.93 -9.37
C LYS A 192 -5.46 6.09 -8.11
N PHE A 193 -4.99 5.53 -7.02
CA PHE A 193 -5.67 5.56 -5.73
C PHE A 193 -4.75 6.20 -4.69
N SER A 194 -5.27 7.20 -3.97
CA SER A 194 -4.59 7.73 -2.80
C SER A 194 -4.94 6.84 -1.62
N VAL A 195 -3.96 6.11 -1.10
CA VAL A 195 -4.14 5.14 -0.02
C VAL A 195 -3.46 5.66 1.25
N PRO A 196 -4.18 5.77 2.37
CA PRO A 196 -3.58 6.16 3.64
C PRO A 196 -2.54 5.13 4.11
N LEU A 197 -1.53 5.62 4.82
CA LEU A 197 -0.56 4.78 5.52
C LEU A 197 -1.06 4.50 6.94
N ASP A 198 -0.97 3.25 7.37
CA ASP A 198 -1.41 2.84 8.71
C ASP A 198 -0.26 3.01 9.71
N PHE A 199 -0.37 4.05 10.54
CA PHE A 199 0.53 4.31 11.66
C PHE A 199 -0.03 3.86 13.01
N SER A 200 -1.19 3.20 13.06
CA SER A 200 -1.89 2.84 14.30
C SER A 200 -1.07 1.92 15.22
N GLN A 201 -0.22 1.08 14.62
CA GLN A 201 0.69 0.18 15.32
C GLN A 201 1.96 0.88 15.87
N PHE A 202 2.23 2.12 15.46
CA PHE A 202 3.40 2.86 15.88
C PHE A 202 3.07 3.83 17.01
N PRO A 203 4.05 4.16 17.88
CA PRO A 203 3.83 5.17 18.90
C PRO A 203 3.47 6.53 18.29
N SER A 204 2.56 7.28 18.94
CA SER A 204 2.06 8.57 18.44
C SER A 204 3.10 9.70 18.36
N HIS A 205 4.34 9.44 18.78
CA HIS A 205 5.48 10.35 18.68
C HIS A 205 6.39 10.04 17.46
N VAL A 206 6.02 9.06 16.64
CA VAL A 206 6.61 8.88 15.30
C VAL A 206 5.94 9.87 14.36
N ALA A 207 6.72 10.80 13.81
CA ALA A 207 6.23 11.82 12.89
C ALA A 207 6.55 11.39 11.46
N PRO A 208 5.54 11.04 10.64
CA PRO A 208 5.78 10.73 9.23
C PRO A 208 5.84 12.01 8.39
N ALA A 209 6.69 11.99 7.36
CA ALA A 209 6.73 13.05 6.34
C ALA A 209 5.49 13.00 5.43
N ASP A 210 4.98 11.80 5.16
CA ASP A 210 3.82 11.53 4.31
C ASP A 210 2.80 10.65 5.05
N SER A 211 1.52 10.93 4.87
CA SER A 211 0.42 10.14 5.47
C SER A 211 -0.33 9.28 4.46
N PHE A 212 0.04 9.34 3.19
CA PHE A 212 -0.57 8.61 2.10
C PHE A 212 0.48 8.22 1.05
N THR A 213 0.17 7.19 0.27
CA THR A 213 0.90 6.83 -0.94
C THR A 213 -0.07 6.73 -2.11
N THR A 214 0.39 7.03 -3.32
CA THR A 214 -0.40 6.85 -4.54
C THR A 214 -0.11 5.48 -5.12
N VAL A 215 -1.16 4.66 -5.27
CA VAL A 215 -1.07 3.37 -5.95
C VAL A 215 -1.58 3.51 -7.39
N SER A 216 -0.70 3.26 -8.35
CA SER A 216 -1.04 3.26 -9.79
C SER A 216 -1.20 1.83 -10.29
N VAL A 217 -2.30 1.56 -10.99
CA VAL A 217 -2.60 0.26 -11.61
C VAL A 217 -2.82 0.41 -13.10
N SER A 218 -2.31 -0.56 -13.87
CA SER A 218 -2.43 -0.61 -15.32
C SER A 218 -3.37 -1.72 -15.76
N ILE A 219 -4.48 -1.34 -16.40
CA ILE A 219 -5.56 -2.23 -16.80
C ILE A 219 -5.76 -2.10 -18.31
N GLN A 220 -5.90 -3.24 -18.98
CA GLN A 220 -6.13 -3.31 -20.42
C GLN A 220 -7.32 -4.20 -20.71
N LYS A 221 -8.01 -3.94 -21.82
CA LYS A 221 -9.04 -4.83 -22.31
C LYS A 221 -8.37 -6.09 -22.84
N VAL A 222 -8.94 -7.25 -22.54
CA VAL A 222 -8.48 -8.52 -23.12
C VAL A 222 -8.86 -8.55 -24.59
N ALA A 223 -7.87 -8.76 -25.44
CA ALA A 223 -8.02 -8.92 -26.87
C ALA A 223 -7.27 -10.15 -27.37
N LYS A 224 -7.51 -10.50 -28.63
CA LYS A 224 -6.82 -11.55 -29.36
C LYS A 224 -6.17 -10.95 -30.61
N LYS A 225 -4.93 -11.33 -30.90
CA LYS A 225 -4.23 -10.93 -32.11
C LYS A 225 -3.60 -12.14 -32.79
N SER A 226 -3.90 -12.31 -34.07
CA SER A 226 -3.44 -13.45 -34.86
C SER A 226 -2.33 -13.04 -35.82
N PHE A 227 -1.26 -13.82 -35.82
CA PHE A 227 -0.09 -13.65 -36.66
C PHE A 227 0.00 -14.85 -37.61
N ASN A 228 -0.29 -14.62 -38.89
CA ASN A 228 -0.28 -15.69 -39.89
C ASN A 228 1.11 -15.90 -40.49
N ASP A 229 1.32 -17.10 -41.03
CA ASP A 229 2.50 -17.47 -41.83
C ASP A 229 3.84 -17.35 -41.07
N ILE A 230 3.86 -17.67 -39.78
CA ILE A 230 5.09 -17.64 -39.00
C ILE A 230 5.92 -18.89 -39.30
N PRO A 231 7.16 -18.77 -39.80
CA PRO A 231 7.98 -19.92 -40.15
C PRO A 231 8.38 -20.71 -38.89
N VAL A 232 8.31 -22.03 -38.98
CA VAL A 232 8.77 -22.94 -37.92
C VAL A 232 10.17 -23.45 -38.27
N GLN A 233 11.13 -23.20 -37.38
CA GLN A 233 12.52 -23.59 -37.57
C GLN A 233 12.77 -25.00 -37.01
N LEU A 234 13.30 -25.90 -37.85
CA LEU A 234 13.84 -27.16 -37.38
C LEU A 234 15.28 -26.91 -36.89
N ILE A 235 15.53 -27.11 -35.60
CA ILE A 235 16.84 -26.86 -34.97
C ILE A 235 17.47 -28.16 -34.48
N GLY A 236 18.79 -28.15 -34.25
CA GLY A 236 19.57 -29.33 -33.84
C GLY A 236 20.43 -29.90 -34.98
N MET A 237 20.91 -31.14 -34.81
CA MET A 237 21.77 -31.83 -35.78
C MET A 237 20.94 -32.76 -36.67
N PHE A 238 20.80 -32.40 -37.94
CA PHE A 238 20.10 -33.20 -38.96
C PHE A 238 20.57 -32.82 -40.36
N ASP A 239 20.31 -33.69 -41.35
CA ASP A 239 20.53 -33.34 -42.75
C ASP A 239 19.39 -32.44 -43.27
N LYS A 240 19.72 -31.17 -43.49
CA LYS A 240 18.79 -30.15 -44.00
C LYS A 240 18.30 -30.44 -45.42
N LYS A 241 18.97 -31.30 -46.18
CA LYS A 241 18.53 -31.74 -47.51
C LYS A 241 17.57 -32.92 -47.46
N THR A 242 17.50 -33.61 -46.32
CA THR A 242 16.68 -34.81 -46.15
C THR A 242 15.40 -34.51 -45.41
N PHE A 243 15.41 -33.62 -44.42
CA PHE A 243 14.24 -33.42 -43.54
C PHE A 243 13.66 -32.03 -43.62
N VAL A 244 12.32 -31.96 -43.68
CA VAL A 244 11.53 -30.73 -43.65
C VAL A 244 10.34 -30.85 -42.72
N LEU A 245 9.90 -29.72 -42.17
CA LEU A 245 8.66 -29.63 -41.41
C LEU A 245 7.47 -29.39 -42.34
N LYS A 246 6.36 -30.10 -42.12
CA LYS A 246 5.07 -29.83 -42.77
C LYS A 246 3.94 -29.64 -41.74
N PRO A 247 3.21 -28.51 -41.78
CA PRO A 247 3.55 -27.32 -42.55
C PRO A 247 4.83 -26.67 -42.01
N ASN A 248 5.54 -25.92 -42.87
CA ASN A 248 6.72 -25.16 -42.47
C ASN A 248 6.38 -23.76 -41.92
N LYS A 249 5.08 -23.43 -41.87
CA LYS A 249 4.53 -22.19 -41.34
C LYS A 249 3.29 -22.50 -40.53
N VAL A 250 3.07 -21.74 -39.46
CA VAL A 250 1.87 -21.82 -38.62
C VAL A 250 1.37 -20.43 -38.27
N SER A 251 0.09 -20.34 -37.92
CA SER A 251 -0.50 -19.13 -37.35
C SER A 251 -0.40 -19.16 -35.82
N VAL A 252 -0.08 -18.01 -35.23
CA VAL A 252 0.00 -17.82 -33.76
C VAL A 252 -1.09 -16.85 -33.34
N GLU A 253 -2.00 -17.26 -32.45
CA GLU A 253 -2.96 -16.36 -31.80
C GLU A 253 -2.50 -16.08 -30.37
N ILE A 254 -2.35 -14.80 -30.02
CA ILE A 254 -1.99 -14.36 -28.68
C ILE A 254 -3.20 -13.66 -28.06
N THR A 255 -3.58 -14.10 -26.86
CA THR A 255 -4.59 -13.44 -26.01
C THR A 255 -3.87 -12.67 -24.91
N GLY A 256 -4.19 -11.38 -24.74
CA GLY A 256 -3.53 -10.51 -23.77
C GLY A 256 -4.16 -9.13 -23.71
N GLY A 257 -3.50 -8.20 -23.02
CA GLY A 257 -3.91 -6.78 -23.01
C GLY A 257 -3.81 -6.16 -24.41
N ASP A 258 -4.84 -5.45 -24.86
CA ASP A 258 -4.94 -4.84 -26.19
C ASP A 258 -3.71 -4.01 -26.58
N ARG A 259 -3.31 -3.02 -25.75
CA ARG A 259 -2.13 -2.18 -25.98
C ARG A 259 -0.84 -3.01 -25.99
N THR A 260 -0.79 -4.07 -25.18
CA THR A 260 0.36 -5.00 -25.18
C THR A 260 0.46 -5.74 -26.51
N LEU A 261 -0.65 -6.27 -27.01
CA LEU A 261 -0.69 -6.98 -28.29
C LEU A 261 -0.33 -6.06 -29.47
N ASP A 262 -0.69 -4.78 -29.39
CA ASP A 262 -0.32 -3.77 -30.40
C ASP A 262 1.20 -3.58 -30.52
N SER A 263 1.95 -3.74 -29.42
CA SER A 263 3.41 -3.68 -29.42
C SER A 263 4.10 -4.93 -30.02
N ILE A 264 3.35 -6.02 -30.22
CA ILE A 264 3.88 -7.28 -30.75
C ILE A 264 3.71 -7.34 -32.27
N SER A 265 4.80 -7.69 -32.94
CA SER A 265 4.89 -7.89 -34.39
C SER A 265 5.49 -9.27 -34.71
N LYS A 266 5.52 -9.67 -35.99
CA LYS A 266 5.99 -11.01 -36.39
C LYS A 266 7.46 -11.27 -36.04
N GLU A 267 8.27 -10.22 -36.00
CA GLU A 267 9.71 -10.28 -35.71
C GLU A 267 9.99 -10.65 -34.25
N HIS A 268 9.00 -10.49 -33.37
CA HIS A 268 9.07 -10.87 -31.96
C HIS A 268 8.74 -12.35 -31.73
N LEU A 269 8.31 -13.07 -32.78
CA LEU A 269 7.86 -14.45 -32.71
C LEU A 269 8.86 -15.37 -33.39
N GLU A 270 9.51 -16.20 -32.58
CA GLU A 270 10.37 -17.29 -33.04
C GLU A 270 9.68 -18.61 -32.71
N LEU A 271 9.43 -19.44 -33.73
CA LEU A 271 8.90 -20.77 -33.57
C LEU A 271 9.94 -21.80 -33.97
N PHE A 272 10.15 -22.80 -33.12
CA PHE A 272 11.12 -23.85 -33.40
C PHE A 272 10.69 -25.22 -32.86
N VAL A 273 11.22 -26.26 -33.48
CA VAL A 273 11.15 -27.65 -33.00
C VAL A 273 12.55 -28.25 -33.07
N GLU A 274 12.95 -28.94 -32.01
CA GLU A 274 14.21 -29.67 -31.99
C GLU A 274 14.08 -31.00 -32.72
N TYR A 275 14.95 -31.25 -33.70
CA TYR A 275 14.95 -32.47 -34.50
C TYR A 275 15.02 -33.74 -33.63
N ASN A 276 15.90 -33.75 -32.62
CA ASN A 276 16.09 -34.91 -31.75
C ASN A 276 14.82 -35.28 -30.96
N ARG A 277 13.90 -34.35 -30.72
CA ARG A 277 12.66 -34.65 -29.97
C ARG A 277 11.76 -35.62 -30.72
N PHE A 278 11.73 -35.60 -32.05
CA PHE A 278 10.95 -36.57 -32.83
C PHE A 278 11.42 -38.00 -32.58
N GLN A 279 12.73 -38.20 -32.42
CA GLN A 279 13.33 -39.50 -32.15
C GLN A 279 13.16 -39.93 -30.68
N ILE A 280 13.31 -39.00 -29.74
CA ILE A 280 13.19 -39.28 -28.30
C ILE A 280 11.75 -39.65 -27.93
N GLU A 281 10.78 -38.91 -28.48
CA GLU A 281 9.36 -39.09 -28.17
C GLU A 281 8.69 -40.17 -29.04
N ASP A 282 9.39 -40.67 -30.08
CA ASP A 282 8.88 -41.66 -31.05
C ASP A 282 7.54 -41.24 -31.67
N VAL A 283 7.51 -40.02 -32.21
CA VAL A 283 6.31 -39.41 -32.80
C VAL A 283 6.60 -38.72 -34.13
N ASP A 284 5.62 -38.74 -35.02
CA ASP A 284 5.71 -38.09 -36.34
C ASP A 284 5.39 -36.59 -36.32
N SER A 285 4.81 -36.08 -35.22
CA SER A 285 4.36 -34.69 -35.11
C SER A 285 4.56 -34.11 -33.71
N LEU A 286 5.03 -32.87 -33.65
CA LEU A 286 5.32 -32.15 -32.41
C LEU A 286 4.74 -30.74 -32.45
N ALA A 287 4.38 -30.22 -31.27
CA ALA A 287 4.00 -28.82 -31.13
C ALA A 287 5.26 -27.92 -31.16
N PRO A 288 5.30 -26.87 -32.01
CA PRO A 288 6.36 -25.87 -31.98
C PRO A 288 6.48 -25.18 -30.62
N THR A 289 7.71 -24.97 -30.18
CA THR A 289 7.99 -24.08 -29.05
C THR A 289 7.91 -22.63 -29.54
N VAL A 290 7.14 -21.80 -28.84
CA VAL A 290 7.01 -20.37 -29.13
C VAL A 290 7.92 -19.59 -28.20
N LYS A 291 8.88 -18.89 -28.78
CA LYS A 291 9.66 -17.86 -28.09
C LYS A 291 9.13 -16.50 -28.50
N LEU A 292 8.55 -15.81 -27.52
CA LEU A 292 8.00 -14.46 -27.66
C LEU A 292 8.95 -13.47 -26.96
N SER A 293 9.55 -12.58 -27.75
CA SER A 293 10.41 -11.51 -27.24
C SER A 293 9.57 -10.25 -27.02
N LEU A 294 9.45 -9.79 -25.77
CA LEU A 294 8.69 -8.58 -25.42
C LEU A 294 9.62 -7.42 -25.05
N PRO A 295 9.18 -6.16 -25.24
CA PRO A 295 9.86 -4.99 -24.70
C PRO A 295 10.08 -5.09 -23.18
N ALA A 296 11.18 -4.52 -22.67
CA ALA A 296 11.56 -4.62 -21.26
C ALA A 296 10.53 -4.03 -20.26
N ASN A 297 9.66 -3.14 -20.74
CA ASN A 297 8.61 -2.48 -19.97
C ASN A 297 7.29 -3.26 -19.95
N VAL A 298 7.23 -4.46 -20.53
CA VAL A 298 6.02 -5.31 -20.55
C VAL A 298 6.24 -6.49 -19.61
N ASN A 299 5.40 -6.60 -18.58
CA ASN A 299 5.37 -7.80 -17.77
C ASN A 299 4.62 -8.92 -18.50
N ARG A 300 5.37 -9.89 -19.04
CA ARG A 300 4.84 -11.03 -19.81
C ARG A 300 3.77 -11.80 -19.04
N ASP A 301 4.05 -12.13 -17.78
CA ASP A 301 3.24 -13.07 -17.00
C ASP A 301 1.89 -12.46 -16.60
N MET A 302 1.83 -11.14 -16.50
CA MET A 302 0.59 -10.41 -16.25
C MET A 302 -0.14 -10.02 -17.54
N SER A 303 0.60 -9.66 -18.60
CA SER A 303 0.00 -9.08 -19.81
C SER A 303 -0.44 -10.12 -20.85
N ILE A 304 0.14 -11.31 -20.86
CA ILE A 304 -0.15 -12.39 -21.82
C ILE A 304 -0.94 -13.50 -21.12
N LYS A 305 -2.17 -13.74 -21.58
CA LYS A 305 -3.07 -14.74 -21.01
C LYS A 305 -2.92 -16.11 -21.65
N ALA A 306 -2.76 -16.17 -22.98
CA ALA A 306 -2.64 -17.42 -23.71
C ALA A 306 -1.93 -17.22 -25.06
N ILE A 307 -1.27 -18.28 -25.53
CA ILE A 307 -0.73 -18.38 -26.89
C ILE A 307 -1.24 -19.69 -27.48
N GLN A 308 -1.84 -19.62 -28.66
CA GLN A 308 -2.42 -20.77 -29.37
C GLN A 308 -1.83 -20.86 -30.78
N LEU A 309 -1.57 -22.09 -31.24
CA LEU A 309 -1.02 -22.37 -32.55
C LEU A 309 -2.06 -23.02 -33.46
N SER A 310 -2.05 -22.66 -34.74
CA SER A 310 -2.90 -23.28 -35.77
C SER A 310 -2.12 -23.45 -37.09
N PRO A 311 -1.85 -24.70 -37.54
CA PRO A 311 -2.06 -25.94 -36.80
C PRO A 311 -1.20 -25.99 -35.53
N ASP A 312 -1.65 -26.79 -34.56
CA ASP A 312 -1.02 -26.96 -33.25
C ASP A 312 0.23 -27.86 -33.28
N LYS A 313 0.34 -28.71 -34.32
CA LYS A 313 1.49 -29.59 -34.55
C LYS A 313 2.06 -29.42 -35.96
N VAL A 314 3.36 -29.72 -36.07
CA VAL A 314 4.10 -29.86 -37.32
C VAL A 314 4.69 -31.26 -37.41
N SER A 315 4.67 -31.84 -38.61
CA SER A 315 5.23 -33.17 -38.86
C SER A 315 6.60 -33.09 -39.50
N LEU A 316 7.48 -34.02 -39.11
CA LEU A 316 8.76 -34.22 -39.77
C LEU A 316 8.55 -35.09 -41.02
N GLN A 317 9.03 -34.64 -42.18
CA GLN A 317 8.95 -35.42 -43.43
C GLN A 317 10.30 -35.50 -44.11
N GLU A 318 10.54 -36.65 -44.73
CA GLU A 318 11.67 -36.86 -45.61
C GLU A 318 11.40 -36.28 -47.01
N ILE A 319 12.36 -35.54 -47.56
CA ILE A 319 12.32 -35.05 -48.93
C ILE A 319 12.57 -36.25 -49.85
N LYS A 320 11.50 -36.85 -50.39
CA LYS A 320 11.64 -37.83 -51.47
C LYS A 320 12.13 -37.13 -52.73
N GLU A 321 13.33 -37.47 -53.18
CA GLU A 321 13.85 -37.09 -54.49
C GLU A 321 12.91 -37.70 -55.56
N ALA A 322 12.31 -36.85 -56.40
CA ALA A 322 11.54 -37.33 -57.54
C ALA A 322 12.53 -38.04 -58.46
N ALA A 323 12.35 -39.36 -58.64
CA ALA A 323 13.15 -40.14 -59.59
C ALA A 323 13.13 -39.42 -60.95
N PRO A 324 14.28 -39.25 -61.62
CA PRO A 324 14.31 -38.64 -62.94
C PRO A 324 13.39 -39.43 -63.87
N ALA A 325 12.49 -38.71 -64.55
CA ALA A 325 11.65 -39.27 -65.59
C ALA A 325 12.57 -39.93 -66.62
N VAL A 326 12.42 -41.25 -66.80
CA VAL A 326 13.05 -41.98 -67.89
C VAL A 326 12.55 -41.32 -69.17
N ALA A 327 13.43 -40.61 -69.87
CA ALA A 327 13.15 -40.09 -71.19
C ALA A 327 12.95 -41.28 -72.12
N ASP A 328 11.72 -41.41 -72.60
CA ASP A 328 11.31 -42.34 -73.63
C ASP A 328 12.06 -41.98 -74.92
N SER A 329 13.01 -42.83 -75.33
CA SER A 329 13.72 -42.67 -76.59
C SER A 329 12.81 -43.12 -77.74
N LEU A 330 12.05 -42.19 -78.28
CA LEU A 330 11.50 -42.27 -79.63
C LEU A 330 12.47 -41.53 -80.56
N ASP A 331 13.33 -42.28 -81.24
CA ASP A 331 13.87 -41.85 -82.53
C ASP A 331 13.54 -42.95 -83.55
N GLU A 332 12.54 -42.62 -84.37
CA GLU A 332 12.32 -43.20 -85.68
C GLU A 332 13.53 -42.90 -86.58
N GLU A 333 14.21 -43.94 -87.08
CA GLU A 333 14.95 -43.84 -88.34
C GLU A 333 14.30 -44.78 -89.36
N THR A 334 13.41 -44.20 -90.16
CA THR A 334 13.05 -44.69 -91.48
C THR A 334 13.85 -43.95 -92.53
N GLU A 335 14.72 -44.67 -93.25
CA GLU A 335 15.25 -44.47 -94.62
C GLU A 335 16.53 -45.32 -94.70
N GLY A 336 16.87 -46.14 -95.70
CA GLY A 336 16.34 -46.41 -97.01
C GLY A 336 17.49 -47.00 -97.85
N THR A 337 17.26 -48.19 -98.42
CA THR A 337 17.79 -48.69 -99.72
C THR A 337 19.29 -49.07 -99.91
N LEU A 338 19.47 -50.13 -100.73
CA LEU A 338 20.65 -50.67 -101.45
C LEU A 338 21.44 -51.73 -100.66
N GLU A 339 21.65 -52.98 -101.09
CA GLU A 339 21.54 -53.71 -102.38
C GLU A 339 21.06 -55.16 -102.13
#